data_AF-A0A959XX84-F1
#
_entry.id   AF-A0A959XX84-F1
#
_cell.length_a   1.000
_cell.length_b   1.000
_cell.length_c   1.000
_cell.angle_alpha   90.00
_cell.angle_beta   90.00
_cell.angle_gamma   90.00
#
_symmetry.space_group_name_H-M   'P 1'
#
loop_
_entity.id
_entity.type
_entity.pdbx_description
1 polymer ?
#
loop_
_entity_poly.entity_id
_entity_poly.type
_entity_poly.pdbx_seq_one_letter_code
_entity_poly.pdbx_strand_id
1 'polypeptide(L)' 'MVVIIKRGMSRQRIKALMGRLRSVPRKVRKPVDVYKYVGVLKLDEDPMELQRKWRDEW' A
#
# COMPACT_ATOMS: atom_id res chain seq x y z
N MET A 1 14.29 -3.39 4.30
CA MET A 1 15.65 -3.96 4.44
C MET A 1 15.97 -3.95 5.91
N VAL A 2 16.41 -5.08 6.47
CA VAL A 2 16.75 -5.22 7.89
C VAL A 2 18.27 -5.38 7.98
N VAL A 3 18.93 -4.62 8.86
CA VAL A 3 20.39 -4.72 9.09
C VAL A 3 20.62 -5.30 10.47
N ILE A 4 21.37 -6.40 10.53
CA ILE A 4 21.70 -7.08 11.77
C ILE A 4 23.08 -6.62 12.24
N ILE A 5 23.14 -6.07 13.45
CA ILE A 5 24.40 -5.67 14.10
C ILE A 5 24.73 -6.73 15.16
N LYS A 6 25.89 -7.38 15.03
CA LYS A 6 26.38 -8.39 15.99
C LYS A 6 27.23 -7.74 17.09
N ARG A 7 27.27 -8.38 18.26
CA ARG A 7 28.13 -7.96 19.39
C ARG A 7 29.61 -8.09 19.00
N GLY A 8 30.42 -7.06 19.29
CA GLY A 8 31.84 -7.00 18.92
C GLY A 8 32.15 -6.34 17.56
N MET A 9 31.14 -5.82 16.87
CA MET A 9 31.35 -5.14 15.59
C MET A 9 32.02 -3.76 15.80
N SER A 10 33.04 -3.44 14.99
CA SER A 10 33.75 -2.17 15.11
C SER A 10 32.88 -0.98 14.68
N ARG A 11 33.11 0.20 15.31
CA ARG A 11 32.39 1.44 15.00
C ARG A 11 32.44 1.81 13.51
N GLN A 12 33.57 1.55 12.85
CA GLN A 12 33.74 1.80 11.41
C GLN A 12 32.81 0.92 10.55
N ARG A 13 32.69 -0.37 10.88
CA ARG A 13 31.78 -1.29 10.19
C ARG A 13 30.32 -0.90 10.36
N ILE A 14 29.94 -0.47 11.56
CA ILE A 14 28.57 0.00 11.84
C ILE A 14 28.27 1.23 10.99
N LYS A 15 29.18 2.22 10.93
CA LYS A 15 29.02 3.41 10.09
C LYS A 15 28.88 3.06 8.61
N ALA A 16 29.70 2.13 8.10
CA ALA A 16 29.63 1.69 6.71
C ALA A 16 28.29 1.01 6.37
N LEU A 17 27.79 0.13 7.24
CA LEU A 17 26.48 -0.51 7.09
C LEU A 17 25.34 0.51 7.09
N MET A 18 25.43 1.51 7.95
CA MET A 18 24.41 2.55 8.09
C MET A 18 24.43 3.52 6.90
N GLY A 19 25.60 3.81 6.34
CA GLY A 19 25.76 4.58 5.10
C GLY A 19 25.11 3.86 3.91
N ARG A 20 25.34 2.54 3.78
CA ARG A 20 24.69 1.72 2.74
C ARG A 20 23.16 1.68 2.88
N LEU A 21 22.63 1.70 4.10
CA LEU A 21 21.18 1.75 4.33
C LEU A 21 20.57 3.06 3.78
N ARG A 22 21.27 4.19 3.95
CA ARG A 22 20.81 5.51 3.51
C ARG A 22 20.97 5.73 2.01
N SER A 23 21.94 5.07 1.37
CA SER A 23 22.19 5.20 -0.07
C SER A 23 21.25 4.36 -0.92
N VAL A 24 20.47 3.44 -0.34
CA VAL A 24 19.43 2.74 -1.10
C VAL A 24 18.29 3.73 -1.34
N PRO A 25 17.98 4.09 -2.60
CA PRO A 25 16.82 4.92 -2.88
C PRO A 25 15.61 4.23 -2.27
N ARG A 26 14.84 4.94 -1.44
CA ARG A 26 13.54 4.47 -0.99
C ARG A 26 12.82 4.02 -2.26
N LYS A 27 12.46 2.73 -2.37
CA LYS A 27 11.63 2.26 -3.48
C LYS A 27 10.44 3.20 -3.49
N VAL A 28 10.42 4.12 -4.46
CA VAL A 28 9.32 5.03 -4.67
C VAL A 28 8.17 4.08 -4.94
N ARG A 29 7.32 3.88 -3.92
CA ARG A 29 6.14 3.06 -4.08
C ARG A 29 5.40 3.73 -5.23
N LYS A 30 5.18 3.00 -6.32
CA LYS A 30 4.40 3.51 -7.45
C LYS A 30 3.14 4.16 -6.85
N PRO A 31 2.77 5.38 -7.25
CA PRO A 31 1.53 5.98 -6.77
C PRO A 31 0.42 4.96 -7.08
N VAL A 32 -0.13 4.36 -6.03
CA VAL A 32 -1.23 3.41 -6.16
C VAL A 32 -2.46 4.29 -6.28
N ASP A 33 -3.11 4.24 -7.44
CA ASP A 33 -4.41 4.86 -7.60
C ASP A 33 -5.43 4.07 -6.79
N VAL A 34 -5.71 4.57 -5.59
CA VAL A 34 -6.65 3.94 -4.66
C VAL A 34 -8.07 4.05 -5.22
N TYR A 35 -8.40 5.12 -5.98
CA TYR A 35 -9.72 5.36 -6.57
C TYR A 35 -10.15 4.29 -7.57
N LYS A 36 -9.20 3.57 -8.19
CA LYS A 36 -9.50 2.38 -9.00
C LYS A 36 -10.29 1.31 -8.23
N TYR A 37 -10.12 1.25 -6.91
CA TYR A 37 -10.74 0.25 -6.04
C TYR A 37 -11.88 0.82 -5.19
N VAL A 38 -12.06 2.15 -5.17
CA VAL A 38 -13.14 2.77 -4.42
C VAL A 38 -14.39 2.79 -5.29
N GLY A 39 -15.24 1.78 -5.12
CA GLY A 39 -16.68 1.99 -5.05
C GLY A 39 -17.43 2.40 -6.32
N VAL A 40 -16.94 2.14 -7.53
CA VAL A 40 -17.84 2.17 -8.70
C VAL A 40 -18.59 0.84 -8.73
N LEU A 41 -19.76 0.81 -8.11
CA LEU A 41 -20.75 -0.26 -8.31
C LEU A 41 -21.15 -0.23 -9.78
N LYS A 42 -20.58 -1.13 -10.57
CA LYS A 42 -21.00 -1.35 -11.96
C LYS A 42 -22.25 -2.21 -11.90
N LEU A 43 -23.39 -1.54 -11.80
CA LEU A 43 -24.70 -2.17 -11.91
C LEU A 43 -25.10 -2.13 -13.39
N ASP A 44 -25.67 -3.23 -13.87
CA ASP A 44 -26.22 -3.29 -15.23
C ASP A 44 -27.49 -2.42 -15.37
N GLU A 45 -28.19 -2.21 -14.25
CA GLU A 45 -29.40 -1.38 -14.14
C GLU A 45 -29.17 -0.18 -13.21
N ASP A 46 -30.00 0.87 -13.36
CA ASP A 46 -29.94 2.05 -12.49
C ASP A 46 -30.21 1.63 -11.02
N PRO A 47 -29.31 1.97 -10.07
CA PRO A 47 -29.53 1.66 -8.65
C PRO A 47 -30.88 2.12 -8.10
N MET A 48 -31.49 3.17 -8.65
CA MET A 48 -32.83 3.61 -8.25
C MET A 48 -33.94 2.64 -8.69
N GLU A 49 -33.79 1.98 -9.83
CA GLU A 49 -34.74 0.97 -10.32
C GLU A 49 -34.65 -0.31 -9.49
N LEU A 50 -33.44 -0.76 -9.16
CA LEU A 50 -33.22 -1.90 -8.28
C LEU A 50 -33.83 -1.68 -6.89
N GLN A 51 -33.66 -0.47 -6.33
CA GLN A 51 -34.25 -0.11 -5.04
C GLN A 51 -35.78 -0.11 -5.07
N ARG A 52 -36.41 0.31 -6.17
CA ARG A 52 -37.87 0.25 -6.33
C ARG A 52 -38.35 -1.20 -6.35
N LYS A 53 -37.73 -2.04 -7.20
CA LYS A 53 -38.09 -3.48 -7.33
C LYS A 53 -38.05 -4.20 -5.98
N TRP A 54 -36.98 -4.03 -5.20
CA TRP A 54 -36.83 -4.73 -3.91
C TRP A 54 -37.71 -4.17 -2.79
N ARG A 55 -38.13 -2.91 -2.89
CA ARG A 55 -39.01 -2.28 -1.90
C ARG A 55 -40.45 -2.75 -2.04
N ASP A 56 -40.86 -3.15 -3.25
CA ASP A 56 -42.22 -3.61 -3.55
C ASP A 56 -42.44 -5.10 -3.18
N GLU A 57 -41.37 -5.84 -2.85
CA GLU A 57 -41.42 -7.25 -2.43
C GLU A 57 -41.56 -7.45 -0.91
N TRP A 58 -41.65 -6.37 -0.13
CA TRP A 58 -41.89 -6.40 1.32
C TRP A 58 -43.30 -5.92 1.67
#